data_AF-A0A5P1EC65-F1
#
_entry.id   AF-A0A5P1EC65-F1
#
_cell.length_a   1.000
_cell.length_b   1.000
_cell.length_c   1.000
_cell.angle_alpha   90.00
_cell.angle_beta   90.00
_cell.angle_gamma   90.00
#
_symmetry.space_group_name_H-M   'P 1'
#
loop_
_entity.id
_entity.type
_entity.pdbx_description
1 polymer ?
#
loop_
_entity_poly.entity_id
_entity_poly.type
_entity_poly.pdbx_seq_one_letter_code
_entity_poly.pdbx_strand_id
1 'polypeptide(L)'
;MDPSKFLILSILTLLTHNCSCQSVPSHIEEGHRVVSVDDHFAKGDGATDDSKAFKKAWKETCSSSVSAVLVVPKRRRYLLEQLNFTGPCKSPVTFLIKGTLAAPLNRSEWNDKNRRLWIVFDSVRNLVVEGGGTINGNGHIWWQNSCKRNKTLPCIGAPMALTFVSCNYLRVKNLRIKDSQQFHVVVKDSREVKLSKLFIHAPEKSPNTDGIHLDHASNVVIRNCEIRTGDKLG
;
A
#
# COMPACT_ATOMS: atom_id res chain seq x y z
N MET A 1 64.66 44.76 2.55
CA MET A 1 65.16 44.47 1.20
C MET A 1 64.64 43.10 0.79
N ASP A 2 63.63 43.09 -0.10
CA ASP A 2 63.25 41.97 -0.98
C ASP A 2 64.43 41.71 -1.97
N PRO A 3 64.60 40.57 -2.70
CA PRO A 3 63.63 39.52 -3.02
C PRO A 3 64.16 38.07 -2.94
N SER A 4 63.30 37.05 -2.92
CA SER A 4 63.05 36.22 -4.10
C SER A 4 61.83 35.33 -3.88
N LYS A 5 60.90 35.47 -4.82
CA LYS A 5 59.56 34.90 -4.89
C LYS A 5 59.62 33.39 -5.21
N PHE A 6 58.94 32.58 -4.41
CA PHE A 6 58.46 31.26 -4.84
C PHE A 6 56.94 31.34 -5.01
N LEU A 7 56.49 31.33 -6.27
CA LEU A 7 55.10 31.04 -6.61
C LEU A 7 54.86 29.55 -6.33
N ILE A 8 54.04 29.24 -5.33
CA ILE A 8 53.42 27.91 -5.22
C ILE A 8 52.03 28.02 -5.83
N LEU A 9 51.88 27.50 -7.05
CA LEU A 9 50.60 27.30 -7.69
C LEU A 9 49.92 26.10 -7.01
N SER A 10 49.02 26.35 -6.05
CA SER A 10 48.18 25.30 -5.47
C SER A 10 47.09 24.91 -6.47
N ILE A 11 47.33 23.83 -7.22
CA ILE A 11 46.31 23.19 -8.06
C ILE A 11 45.33 22.50 -7.12
N LEU A 12 44.17 23.12 -6.91
CA LEU A 12 43.04 22.53 -6.20
C LEU A 12 42.40 21.49 -7.15
N THR A 13 42.77 20.22 -7.04
CA THR A 13 42.03 19.14 -7.70
C THR A 13 40.68 18.97 -6.99
N LEU A 14 39.64 19.56 -7.58
CA LEU A 14 38.26 19.20 -7.28
C LEU A 14 38.08 17.72 -7.64
N LEU A 15 38.20 16.84 -6.64
CA LEU A 15 37.71 15.47 -6.75
C LEU A 15 36.19 15.54 -6.89
N THR A 16 35.69 15.60 -8.12
CA THR A 16 34.29 15.33 -8.42
C THR A 16 34.00 13.91 -7.96
N HIS A 17 33.41 13.78 -6.78
CA HIS A 17 32.86 12.51 -6.33
C HIS A 17 31.70 12.21 -7.25
N ASN A 18 31.98 11.39 -8.26
CA ASN A 18 30.97 10.81 -9.12
C ASN A 18 30.17 9.84 -8.26
N CYS A 19 29.18 10.37 -7.54
CA CYS A 19 28.26 9.59 -6.74
C CYS A 19 27.28 8.90 -7.71
N SER A 20 27.76 7.83 -8.35
CA SER A 20 26.90 6.97 -9.15
C SER A 20 25.99 6.18 -8.21
N CYS A 21 24.71 6.54 -8.22
CA CYS A 21 23.67 5.79 -7.53
C CYS A 21 23.45 4.50 -8.34
N GLN A 22 24.24 3.46 -8.06
CA GLN A 22 23.98 2.13 -8.61
C GLN A 22 22.71 1.59 -7.95
N SER A 23 21.66 1.37 -8.74
CA SER A 23 20.48 0.62 -8.30
C SER A 23 20.94 -0.78 -7.89
N VAL A 24 20.76 -1.13 -6.62
CA VAL A 24 20.99 -2.51 -6.16
C VAL A 24 20.03 -3.42 -6.94
N PRO A 25 20.53 -4.43 -7.67
CA PRO A 25 19.66 -5.27 -8.48
C PRO A 25 18.80 -6.18 -7.59
N SER A 26 17.56 -6.40 -8.03
CA SER A 26 16.65 -7.42 -7.48
C SER A 26 17.38 -8.73 -7.19
N HIS A 27 17.29 -9.24 -5.96
CA HIS A 27 17.92 -10.49 -5.55
C HIS A 27 16.96 -11.67 -5.70
N ILE A 28 17.46 -12.80 -6.23
CA ILE A 28 16.76 -14.08 -6.17
C ILE A 28 17.21 -14.78 -4.89
N GLU A 29 16.32 -14.82 -3.88
CA GLU A 29 16.55 -15.59 -2.66
C GLU A 29 15.62 -16.81 -2.67
N GLU A 30 16.18 -17.98 -2.37
CA GLU A 30 15.45 -19.25 -2.24
C GLU A 30 14.55 -19.63 -3.44
N GLY A 31 14.90 -19.22 -4.67
CA GLY A 31 14.11 -19.54 -5.87
C GLY A 31 12.94 -18.58 -6.16
N HIS A 32 12.87 -17.44 -5.47
CA HIS A 32 11.85 -16.42 -5.65
C HIS A 32 12.50 -15.08 -5.99
N ARG A 33 11.86 -14.25 -6.82
CA ARG A 33 12.33 -12.88 -7.12
C ARG A 33 11.87 -11.92 -6.03
N VAL A 34 12.79 -11.18 -5.41
CA VAL A 34 12.45 -10.14 -4.43
C VAL A 34 12.62 -8.76 -5.06
N VAL A 35 11.60 -7.91 -4.94
CA VAL A 35 11.57 -6.53 -5.43
C VAL A 35 11.18 -5.63 -4.26
N SER A 36 11.99 -4.61 -3.93
CA SER A 36 11.59 -3.60 -2.94
C SER A 36 10.97 -2.40 -3.63
N VAL A 37 9.98 -1.77 -3.01
CA VAL A 37 9.45 -0.47 -3.50
C VAL A 37 10.51 0.63 -3.49
N ASP A 38 11.51 0.53 -2.61
CA ASP A 38 12.62 1.47 -2.51
C ASP A 38 13.56 1.40 -3.73
N ASP A 39 13.68 0.23 -4.37
CA ASP A 39 14.47 0.04 -5.61
C ASP A 39 13.86 0.83 -6.79
N HIS A 40 12.60 1.26 -6.63
CA HIS A 40 11.88 2.11 -7.57
C HIS A 40 11.71 3.55 -7.08
N PHE A 41 12.61 3.98 -6.19
CA PHE A 41 12.70 5.36 -5.66
C PHE A 41 11.50 5.79 -4.80
N ALA A 42 10.81 4.85 -4.15
CA ALA A 42 9.86 5.19 -3.10
C ALA A 42 10.62 5.85 -1.93
N LYS A 43 10.16 7.01 -1.48
CA LYS A 43 10.80 7.77 -0.39
C LYS A 43 10.45 7.19 0.97
N GLY A 44 9.20 6.80 1.19
CA GLY A 44 8.78 6.22 2.47
C GLY A 44 8.86 7.20 3.65
N ASP A 45 8.75 8.51 3.37
CA ASP A 45 8.77 9.62 4.35
C ASP A 45 7.37 9.95 4.91
N GLY A 46 6.32 9.37 4.33
CA GLY A 46 4.93 9.58 4.70
C GLY A 46 4.32 10.90 4.23
N ALA A 47 5.04 11.64 3.37
CA ALA A 47 4.65 12.95 2.86
C ALA A 47 4.72 13.04 1.32
N THR A 48 5.72 12.40 0.70
CA THR A 48 5.84 12.30 -0.76
C THR A 48 4.92 11.20 -1.29
N ASP A 49 4.15 11.48 -2.35
CA ASP A 49 3.38 10.43 -3.03
C ASP A 49 4.30 9.39 -3.69
N ASP A 50 4.25 8.16 -3.18
CA ASP A 50 5.04 7.02 -3.62
C ASP A 50 4.29 6.13 -4.63
N SER A 51 3.08 6.52 -5.04
CA SER A 51 2.21 5.72 -5.92
C SER A 51 2.88 5.27 -7.21
N LYS A 52 3.69 6.15 -7.83
CA LYS A 52 4.41 5.85 -9.07
C LYS A 52 5.49 4.78 -8.85
N ALA A 53 6.18 4.80 -7.72
CA ALA A 53 7.19 3.80 -7.38
C ALA A 53 6.54 2.43 -7.17
N PHE A 54 5.41 2.38 -6.44
CA PHE A 54 4.63 1.16 -6.22
C PHE A 54 4.12 0.55 -7.53
N LYS A 55 3.62 1.36 -8.46
CA LYS A 55 3.18 0.89 -9.79
C LYS A 55 4.32 0.24 -10.58
N LYS A 56 5.53 0.82 -10.54
CA LYS A 56 6.72 0.28 -11.21
C LYS A 56 7.15 -1.05 -10.57
N ALA A 57 7.25 -1.07 -9.25
CA ALA A 57 7.64 -2.26 -8.49
C ALA A 57 6.65 -3.42 -8.68
N TRP A 58 5.35 -3.12 -8.70
CA TRP A 58 4.32 -4.11 -9.01
C TRP A 58 4.46 -4.67 -10.43
N LYS A 59 4.66 -3.82 -11.44
CA LYS A 59 4.82 -4.26 -12.83
C LYS A 59 6.00 -5.23 -12.97
N GLU A 60 7.12 -4.93 -12.32
CA GLU A 60 8.28 -5.81 -12.30
C GLU A 60 7.97 -7.15 -11.61
N THR A 61 7.40 -7.10 -10.40
CA THR A 61 7.06 -8.28 -9.60
C THR A 61 6.08 -9.20 -10.35
N CYS A 62 5.00 -8.63 -10.89
CA CYS A 62 3.94 -9.36 -11.58
C CYS A 62 4.39 -9.95 -12.93
N SER A 63 5.48 -9.41 -13.51
CA SER A 63 6.07 -9.90 -14.77
C SER A 63 7.13 -10.99 -14.57
N SER A 64 7.46 -11.35 -13.33
CA SER A 64 8.43 -12.40 -12.98
C SER A 64 7.97 -13.78 -13.47
N SER A 65 8.86 -14.55 -14.10
CA SER A 65 8.57 -15.94 -14.51
C SER A 65 8.64 -16.93 -13.34
N VAL A 66 9.23 -16.53 -12.22
CA VAL A 66 9.28 -17.28 -10.96
C VAL A 66 8.45 -16.56 -9.90
N SER A 67 7.99 -17.28 -8.88
CA SER A 67 7.29 -16.68 -7.74
C SER A 67 8.01 -15.43 -7.23
N ALA A 68 7.27 -14.36 -6.95
CA ALA A 68 7.87 -13.06 -6.66
C ALA A 68 7.29 -12.42 -5.39
N VAL A 69 8.13 -11.65 -4.70
CA VAL A 69 7.80 -10.94 -3.47
C VAL A 69 8.03 -9.45 -3.70
N LEU A 70 6.97 -8.65 -3.60
CA LEU A 70 7.06 -7.20 -3.54
C LEU A 70 7.12 -6.77 -2.06
N VAL A 71 8.22 -6.17 -1.64
CA VAL A 71 8.48 -5.80 -0.25
C VAL A 71 8.18 -4.32 -0.02
N VAL A 72 7.40 -4.04 1.03
CA VAL A 72 7.26 -2.72 1.65
C VAL A 72 8.05 -2.72 2.96
N PRO A 73 9.26 -2.11 2.99
CA PRO A 73 10.19 -2.16 4.11
C PRO A 73 9.62 -1.73 5.47
N LYS A 74 10.13 -2.36 6.54
CA LYS A 74 9.80 -2.02 7.93
C LYS A 74 10.30 -0.60 8.26
N ARG A 75 9.65 0.06 9.22
CA ARG A 75 9.99 1.42 9.71
C ARG A 75 9.87 2.53 8.68
N ARG A 76 9.27 2.27 7.51
CA ARG A 76 8.94 3.27 6.50
C ARG A 76 7.44 3.50 6.43
N ARG A 77 7.05 4.69 5.99
CA ARG A 77 5.65 5.10 5.80
C ARG A 77 5.48 5.65 4.38
N TYR A 78 4.65 5.03 3.58
CA TYR A 78 4.45 5.41 2.18
C TYR A 78 3.09 6.10 2.05
N LEU A 79 3.08 7.35 1.60
CA LEU A 79 1.85 8.03 1.22
C LEU A 79 1.48 7.56 -0.19
N LEU A 80 0.26 7.04 -0.35
CA LEU A 80 -0.20 6.48 -1.61
C LEU A 80 -1.56 7.07 -1.97
N GLU A 81 -1.66 7.68 -3.14
CA GLU A 81 -2.93 7.95 -3.82
C GLU A 81 -3.63 6.65 -4.24
N GLN A 82 -4.69 6.75 -5.05
CA GLN A 82 -5.43 5.59 -5.54
C GLN A 82 -4.59 4.71 -6.47
N LEU A 83 -4.54 3.42 -6.17
CA LEU A 83 -3.67 2.44 -6.82
C LEU A 83 -4.42 1.16 -7.18
N ASN A 84 -4.19 0.71 -8.41
CA ASN A 84 -4.62 -0.60 -8.88
C ASN A 84 -3.37 -1.45 -9.17
N PHE A 85 -3.30 -2.59 -8.51
CA PHE A 85 -2.35 -3.67 -8.73
C PHE A 85 -3.04 -4.74 -9.57
N THR A 86 -2.94 -4.59 -10.90
CA THR A 86 -3.68 -5.41 -11.87
C THR A 86 -2.84 -6.58 -12.37
N GLY A 87 -3.47 -7.74 -12.47
CA GLY A 87 -2.93 -8.95 -13.13
C GLY A 87 -3.42 -9.11 -14.58
N PRO A 88 -3.34 -10.32 -15.17
CA PRO A 88 -2.79 -11.54 -14.57
C PRO A 88 -1.26 -11.45 -14.38
N CYS A 89 -0.75 -11.97 -13.27
CA CYS A 89 0.69 -12.12 -13.05
C CYS A 89 1.17 -13.46 -13.62
N LYS A 90 2.43 -13.51 -14.08
CA LYS A 90 3.01 -14.71 -14.71
C LYS A 90 3.30 -15.83 -13.70
N SER A 91 3.42 -15.50 -12.42
CA SER A 91 3.71 -16.41 -11.33
C SER A 91 2.97 -15.97 -10.05
N PRO A 92 2.95 -16.80 -8.98
CA PRO A 92 2.42 -16.40 -7.68
C PRO A 92 3.15 -15.17 -7.12
N VAL A 93 2.39 -14.23 -6.55
CA VAL A 93 2.94 -12.99 -5.97
C VAL A 93 2.62 -12.90 -4.48
N THR A 94 3.63 -12.53 -3.70
CA THR A 94 3.47 -12.10 -2.31
C THR A 94 3.69 -10.59 -2.21
N PHE A 95 2.70 -9.85 -1.74
CA PHE A 95 2.81 -8.44 -1.37
C PHE A 95 3.11 -8.34 0.13
N LEU A 96 4.39 -8.16 0.47
CA LEU A 96 4.92 -8.24 1.83
C LEU A 96 5.02 -6.84 2.48
N ILE A 97 4.00 -6.49 3.24
CA ILE A 97 3.86 -5.24 3.98
C ILE A 97 4.50 -5.35 5.36
N LYS A 98 5.74 -4.86 5.52
CA LYS A 98 6.38 -4.69 6.84
C LYS A 98 6.28 -3.26 7.36
N GLY A 99 6.14 -2.29 6.46
CA GLY A 99 6.01 -0.85 6.76
C GLY A 99 4.56 -0.40 6.97
N THR A 100 4.33 0.89 6.73
CA THR A 100 3.00 1.51 6.74
C THR A 100 2.64 2.05 5.37
N LEU A 101 1.47 1.68 4.86
CA LEU A 101 0.82 2.34 3.73
C LEU A 101 -0.22 3.34 4.28
N ALA A 102 -0.25 4.55 3.77
CA ALA A 102 -1.11 5.61 4.27
C ALA A 102 -1.82 6.35 3.14
N ALA A 103 -3.12 6.58 3.32
CA ALA A 103 -3.93 7.30 2.34
C ALA A 103 -3.75 8.82 2.46
N PRO A 104 -4.11 9.62 1.45
CA PRO A 104 -4.08 11.07 1.52
C PRO A 104 -4.91 11.63 2.68
N LEU A 105 -4.41 12.69 3.33
CA LEU A 105 -5.06 13.31 4.48
C LEU A 105 -6.20 14.25 4.07
N ASN A 106 -6.18 14.81 2.86
CA ASN A 106 -7.21 15.71 2.37
C ASN A 106 -8.08 15.04 1.31
N ARG A 107 -9.39 15.34 1.32
CA ARG A 107 -10.34 14.82 0.32
C ARG A 107 -10.05 15.32 -1.10
N SER A 108 -9.43 16.50 -1.24
CA SER A 108 -9.07 17.09 -2.54
C SER A 108 -7.96 16.34 -3.28
N GLU A 109 -7.17 15.54 -2.57
CA GLU A 109 -6.12 14.69 -3.16
C GLU A 109 -6.71 13.42 -3.81
N TRP A 110 -8.01 13.16 -3.63
CA TRP A 110 -8.66 11.99 -4.20
C TRP A 110 -9.31 12.32 -5.53
N ASN A 111 -9.07 11.46 -6.53
CA ASN A 111 -9.81 11.51 -7.78
C ASN A 111 -11.29 11.17 -7.56
N ASP A 112 -12.17 12.12 -7.90
CA ASP A 112 -13.62 12.03 -7.71
C ASP A 112 -14.31 10.94 -8.54
N LYS A 113 -13.74 10.55 -9.69
CA LYS A 113 -14.32 9.51 -10.58
C LYS A 113 -14.28 8.12 -9.94
N ASN A 114 -13.21 7.81 -9.21
CA ASN A 114 -12.97 6.52 -8.58
C ASN A 114 -12.79 6.64 -7.06
N ARG A 115 -13.40 7.66 -6.44
CA ARG A 115 -13.18 7.98 -5.02
C ARG A 115 -13.49 6.83 -4.06
N ARG A 116 -14.27 5.84 -4.51
CA ARG A 116 -14.72 4.70 -3.70
C ARG A 116 -13.60 3.69 -3.42
N LEU A 117 -12.47 3.74 -4.12
CA LEU A 117 -11.44 2.71 -4.09
C LEU A 117 -10.08 3.34 -3.77
N TRP A 118 -9.36 2.80 -2.78
CA TRP A 118 -7.99 3.22 -2.48
C TRP A 118 -6.93 2.28 -3.06
N ILE A 119 -6.70 1.14 -2.41
CA ILE A 119 -5.77 0.11 -2.87
C ILE A 119 -6.59 -1.06 -3.40
N VAL A 120 -6.43 -1.34 -4.69
CA VAL A 120 -7.15 -2.41 -5.38
C VAL A 120 -6.16 -3.44 -5.89
N PHE A 121 -6.43 -4.72 -5.64
CA PHE A 121 -5.85 -5.83 -6.38
C PHE A 121 -6.92 -6.38 -7.31
N ASP A 122 -6.61 -6.44 -8.61
CA ASP A 122 -7.57 -6.82 -9.64
C ASP A 122 -7.01 -7.97 -10.48
N SER A 123 -7.78 -9.06 -10.57
CA SER A 123 -7.50 -10.18 -11.47
C SER A 123 -6.14 -10.85 -11.19
N VAL A 124 -5.77 -10.94 -9.91
CA VAL A 124 -4.52 -11.58 -9.46
C VAL A 124 -4.83 -12.95 -8.87
N ARG A 125 -4.33 -14.01 -9.51
CA ARG A 125 -4.43 -15.39 -9.01
C ARG A 125 -3.25 -15.71 -8.09
N ASN A 126 -3.48 -16.51 -7.04
CA ASN A 126 -2.47 -16.94 -6.07
C ASN A 126 -1.76 -15.76 -5.36
N LEU A 127 -2.50 -14.69 -5.07
CA LEU A 127 -2.00 -13.55 -4.34
C LEU A 127 -1.93 -13.83 -2.83
N VAL A 128 -0.79 -13.49 -2.22
CA VAL A 128 -0.64 -13.41 -0.76
C VAL A 128 -0.36 -11.96 -0.37
N VAL A 129 -1.13 -11.40 0.56
CA VAL A 129 -0.85 -10.09 1.18
C VAL A 129 -0.60 -10.30 2.67
N GLU A 130 0.61 -10.00 3.13
CA GLU A 130 1.03 -10.28 4.50
C GLU A 130 2.14 -9.35 5.01
N GLY A 131 2.67 -9.58 6.22
CA GLY A 131 3.96 -9.01 6.64
C GLY A 131 3.97 -8.29 7.99
N GLY A 132 2.85 -8.22 8.70
CA GLY A 132 2.73 -7.60 10.03
C GLY A 132 2.67 -6.08 10.02
N GLY A 133 2.77 -5.45 8.85
CA GLY A 133 2.70 -4.01 8.65
C GLY A 133 1.28 -3.44 8.75
N THR A 134 1.18 -2.15 8.43
CA THR A 134 -0.04 -1.36 8.63
C THR A 134 -0.57 -0.78 7.32
N ILE A 135 -1.89 -0.85 7.12
CA ILE A 135 -2.63 -0.10 6.11
C ILE A 135 -3.48 0.92 6.88
N ASN A 136 -3.24 2.21 6.67
CA ASN A 136 -3.91 3.30 7.37
C ASN A 136 -4.72 4.14 6.37
N GLY A 137 -6.05 4.08 6.47
CA GLY A 137 -6.95 4.84 5.61
C GLY A 137 -7.05 6.34 5.93
N ASN A 138 -6.54 6.81 7.07
CA ASN A 138 -6.66 8.22 7.47
C ASN A 138 -8.12 8.74 7.38
N GLY A 139 -9.09 7.92 7.79
CA GLY A 139 -10.52 8.13 7.57
C GLY A 139 -11.15 9.34 8.27
N HIS A 140 -10.43 9.99 9.20
CA HIS A 140 -10.98 11.08 10.02
C HIS A 140 -11.64 12.19 9.20
N ILE A 141 -11.00 12.66 8.13
CA ILE A 141 -11.54 13.73 7.28
C ILE A 141 -12.83 13.29 6.57
N TRP A 142 -12.93 12.00 6.21
CA TRP A 142 -14.11 11.44 5.55
C TRP A 142 -15.27 11.34 6.52
N TRP A 143 -15.00 10.90 7.74
CA TRP A 143 -16.02 10.78 8.79
C TRP A 143 -16.60 12.13 9.20
N GLN A 144 -15.76 13.17 9.34
CA GLN A 144 -16.21 14.53 9.65
C GLN A 144 -17.17 15.08 8.59
N ASN A 145 -16.95 14.72 7.33
CA ASN A 145 -17.75 15.18 6.20
C ASN A 145 -18.83 14.17 5.77
N SER A 146 -19.22 13.26 6.65
CA SER A 146 -20.26 12.25 6.37
C SER A 146 -21.66 12.78 6.70
N CYS A 147 -22.62 12.50 5.81
CA CYS A 147 -24.03 12.78 6.06
C CYS A 147 -24.61 12.02 7.27
N LYS A 148 -23.93 10.97 7.76
CA LYS A 148 -24.29 10.26 9.00
C LYS A 148 -23.97 11.07 10.24
N ARG A 149 -22.98 11.98 10.18
CA ARG A 149 -22.66 12.92 11.26
C ARG A 149 -23.44 14.22 11.12
N ASN A 150 -23.59 14.74 9.89
CA ASN A 150 -24.32 15.96 9.63
C ASN A 150 -25.30 15.76 8.47
N LYS A 151 -26.61 15.75 8.76
CA LYS A 151 -27.67 15.49 7.78
C LYS A 151 -27.79 16.55 6.68
N THR A 152 -27.18 17.73 6.85
CA THR A 152 -27.16 18.77 5.81
C THR A 152 -26.12 18.51 4.72
N LEU A 153 -25.18 17.58 4.95
CA LEU A 153 -24.18 17.20 3.97
C LEU A 153 -24.73 16.14 2.99
N PRO A 154 -24.29 16.16 1.71
CA PRO A 154 -24.67 15.13 0.76
C PRO A 154 -24.13 13.76 1.20
N CYS A 155 -24.93 12.71 1.04
CA CYS A 155 -24.52 11.34 1.29
C CYS A 155 -23.66 10.82 0.13
N ILE A 156 -22.36 11.09 0.20
CA ILE A 156 -21.38 10.65 -0.79
C ILE A 156 -20.56 9.51 -0.18
N GLY A 157 -20.34 8.45 -0.97
CA GLY A 157 -19.52 7.33 -0.55
C GLY A 157 -18.04 7.70 -0.36
N ALA A 158 -17.44 7.24 0.73
CA ALA A 158 -16.01 7.39 1.02
C ALA A 158 -15.19 6.21 0.44
N PRO A 159 -13.85 6.31 0.36
CA PRO A 159 -12.99 5.23 -0.10
C PRO A 159 -13.06 3.96 0.75
N MET A 160 -12.91 2.81 0.12
CA MET A 160 -12.67 1.52 0.77
C MET A 160 -11.18 1.24 0.75
N ALA A 161 -10.61 0.81 1.89
CA ALA A 161 -9.17 0.86 2.07
C ALA A 161 -8.43 -0.20 1.24
N LEU A 162 -8.91 -1.45 1.28
CA LEU A 162 -8.28 -2.57 0.59
C LEU A 162 -9.35 -3.41 -0.12
N THR A 163 -9.32 -3.42 -1.45
CA THR A 163 -10.30 -4.11 -2.29
C THR A 163 -9.62 -5.18 -3.14
N PHE A 164 -10.17 -6.38 -3.16
CA PHE A 164 -9.77 -7.48 -4.02
C PHE A 164 -10.90 -7.78 -5.00
N VAL A 165 -10.63 -7.71 -6.30
CA VAL A 165 -11.60 -8.02 -7.36
C VAL A 165 -11.05 -9.17 -8.20
N SER A 166 -11.85 -10.20 -8.46
CA SER A 166 -11.46 -11.33 -9.32
C SER A 166 -10.15 -12.02 -8.87
N CYS A 167 -9.86 -12.01 -7.58
CA CYS A 167 -8.61 -12.54 -7.00
C CYS A 167 -8.82 -13.95 -6.47
N ASN A 168 -8.54 -14.96 -7.29
CA ASN A 168 -8.75 -16.36 -6.94
C ASN A 168 -7.54 -16.97 -6.21
N TYR A 169 -7.79 -17.84 -5.22
CA TYR A 169 -6.76 -18.39 -4.32
C TYR A 169 -6.05 -17.31 -3.50
N LEU A 170 -6.84 -16.32 -3.04
CA LEU A 170 -6.38 -15.16 -2.28
C LEU A 170 -6.09 -15.52 -0.82
N ARG A 171 -4.93 -15.07 -0.30
CA ARG A 171 -4.60 -15.16 1.12
C ARG A 171 -4.22 -13.78 1.65
N VAL A 172 -4.97 -13.27 2.62
CA VAL A 172 -4.63 -12.05 3.34
C VAL A 172 -4.40 -12.40 4.80
N LYS A 173 -3.20 -12.14 5.33
CA LYS A 173 -2.87 -12.55 6.69
C LYS A 173 -1.92 -11.62 7.42
N ASN A 174 -2.05 -11.57 8.75
CA ASN A 174 -1.11 -10.85 9.61
C ASN A 174 -0.92 -9.38 9.20
N LEU A 175 -2.01 -8.61 9.21
CA LEU A 175 -1.99 -7.18 8.86
C LEU A 175 -2.77 -6.37 9.91
N ARG A 176 -2.32 -5.13 10.11
CA ARG A 176 -3.08 -4.10 10.84
C ARG A 176 -3.74 -3.20 9.81
N ILE A 177 -5.06 -3.15 9.79
CA ILE A 177 -5.82 -2.31 8.86
C ILE A 177 -6.61 -1.35 9.73
N LYS A 178 -6.30 -0.06 9.65
CA LYS A 178 -6.90 0.92 10.55
C LYS A 178 -7.44 2.14 9.85
N ASP A 179 -8.41 2.75 10.52
CA ASP A 179 -8.96 4.05 10.18
C ASP A 179 -9.37 4.13 8.70
N SER A 180 -10.01 3.06 8.19
CA SER A 180 -10.55 3.10 6.83
C SER A 180 -11.60 4.22 6.70
N GLN A 181 -11.61 4.86 5.55
CA GLN A 181 -12.55 5.94 5.25
C GLN A 181 -13.99 5.42 5.20
N GLN A 182 -14.16 4.17 4.79
CA GLN A 182 -15.39 3.39 4.89
C GLN A 182 -15.05 1.92 5.22
N PHE A 183 -15.19 0.99 4.28
CA PHE A 183 -14.93 -0.43 4.51
C PHE A 183 -13.43 -0.74 4.50
N HIS A 184 -12.96 -1.53 5.48
CA HIS A 184 -11.55 -1.85 5.61
C HIS A 184 -11.09 -2.87 4.57
N VAL A 185 -11.80 -3.99 4.44
CA VAL A 185 -11.49 -5.05 3.47
C VAL A 185 -12.73 -5.38 2.66
N VAL A 186 -12.58 -5.37 1.33
CA VAL A 186 -13.63 -5.77 0.40
C VAL A 186 -13.10 -6.90 -0.47
N VAL A 187 -13.85 -7.99 -0.57
CA VAL A 187 -13.55 -9.10 -1.48
C VAL A 187 -14.71 -9.25 -2.43
N LYS A 188 -14.44 -9.09 -3.72
CA LYS A 188 -15.42 -9.10 -4.80
C LYS A 188 -15.09 -10.16 -5.86
N ASP A 189 -16.09 -10.88 -6.34
CA ASP A 189 -16.01 -11.81 -7.49
C ASP A 189 -14.83 -12.80 -7.39
N SER A 190 -14.54 -13.29 -6.18
CA SER A 190 -13.32 -14.06 -5.87
C SER A 190 -13.66 -15.42 -5.26
N ARG A 191 -12.89 -16.46 -5.58
CA ARG A 191 -13.03 -17.81 -4.99
C ARG A 191 -11.77 -18.29 -4.28
N GLU A 192 -11.94 -19.19 -3.32
CA GLU A 192 -10.85 -19.77 -2.52
C GLU A 192 -10.11 -18.68 -1.72
N VAL A 193 -10.83 -18.01 -0.83
CA VAL A 193 -10.34 -16.82 -0.12
C VAL A 193 -10.05 -17.16 1.34
N LYS A 194 -8.88 -16.77 1.83
CA LYS A 194 -8.50 -16.94 3.24
C LYS A 194 -8.05 -15.63 3.86
N LEU A 195 -8.80 -15.16 4.85
CA LEU A 195 -8.50 -13.97 5.64
C LEU A 195 -8.16 -14.42 7.07
N SER A 196 -6.97 -14.09 7.59
CA SER A 196 -6.61 -14.51 8.94
C SER A 196 -5.63 -13.63 9.69
N LYS A 197 -5.74 -13.55 11.03
CA LYS A 197 -4.85 -12.70 11.84
C LYS A 197 -4.86 -11.24 11.38
N LEU A 198 -6.04 -10.72 11.06
CA LEU A 198 -6.23 -9.32 10.71
C LEU A 198 -6.66 -8.55 11.96
N PHE A 199 -6.04 -7.39 12.19
CA PHE A 199 -6.41 -6.45 13.24
C PHE A 199 -7.05 -5.23 12.57
N ILE A 200 -8.38 -5.18 12.57
CA ILE A 200 -9.17 -4.20 11.82
C ILE A 200 -9.81 -3.22 12.79
N HIS A 201 -9.25 -2.02 12.90
CA HIS A 201 -9.63 -1.06 13.94
C HIS A 201 -10.04 0.30 13.36
N ALA A 202 -11.14 0.85 13.85
CA ALA A 202 -11.52 2.25 13.69
C ALA A 202 -12.18 2.76 14.98
N PRO A 203 -12.23 4.08 15.23
CA PRO A 203 -12.88 4.64 16.40
C PRO A 203 -14.36 4.24 16.48
N GLU A 204 -14.90 4.03 17.68
CA GLU A 204 -16.32 3.61 17.88
C GLU A 204 -17.35 4.53 17.18
N LYS A 205 -17.02 5.81 17.00
CA LYS A 205 -17.90 6.80 16.33
C LYS A 205 -17.56 7.04 14.86
N SER A 206 -16.79 6.15 14.21
CA SER A 206 -16.52 6.24 12.77
C SER A 206 -17.69 5.68 11.95
N PRO A 207 -18.38 6.52 11.15
CA PRO A 207 -19.52 6.08 10.36
C PRO A 207 -19.09 5.10 9.27
N ASN A 208 -19.88 4.04 9.04
CA ASN A 208 -19.76 3.13 7.91
C ASN A 208 -18.41 2.42 7.81
N THR A 209 -17.87 2.02 8.95
CA THR A 209 -16.58 1.35 9.02
C THR A 209 -16.75 -0.17 9.11
N ASP A 210 -17.28 -0.79 8.07
CA ASP A 210 -17.36 -2.24 8.01
C ASP A 210 -15.94 -2.85 8.05
N GLY A 211 -15.81 -3.97 8.75
CA GLY A 211 -14.53 -4.66 8.85
C GLY A 211 -14.18 -5.42 7.57
N ILE A 212 -14.99 -6.41 7.23
CA ILE A 212 -14.82 -7.25 6.04
C ILE A 212 -16.15 -7.32 5.32
N HIS A 213 -16.16 -6.93 4.05
CA HIS A 213 -17.31 -6.99 3.16
C HIS A 213 -17.05 -8.02 2.05
N LEU A 214 -17.99 -8.94 1.84
CA LEU A 214 -17.92 -9.99 0.82
C LEU A 214 -19.03 -9.76 -0.22
N ASP A 215 -18.63 -9.63 -1.48
CA ASP A 215 -19.53 -9.45 -2.62
C ASP A 215 -19.24 -10.54 -3.66
N HIS A 216 -20.19 -11.44 -3.91
CA HIS A 216 -20.01 -12.56 -4.85
C HIS A 216 -18.71 -13.39 -4.62
N ALA A 217 -18.32 -13.56 -3.35
CA ALA A 217 -17.16 -14.37 -2.98
C ALA A 217 -17.57 -15.78 -2.56
N SER A 218 -16.77 -16.80 -2.89
CA SER A 218 -17.05 -18.21 -2.58
C SER A 218 -15.86 -18.91 -1.92
N ASN A 219 -16.14 -19.93 -1.10
CA ASN A 219 -15.15 -20.67 -0.31
C ASN A 219 -14.25 -19.73 0.51
N VAL A 220 -14.91 -18.87 1.32
CA VAL A 220 -14.26 -17.86 2.14
C VAL A 220 -14.05 -18.39 3.56
N VAL A 221 -12.81 -18.37 4.03
CA VAL A 221 -12.43 -18.71 5.41
C VAL A 221 -11.90 -17.46 6.10
N ILE A 222 -12.59 -17.03 7.15
CA ILE A 222 -12.16 -15.93 8.03
C ILE A 222 -11.83 -16.52 9.39
N ARG A 223 -10.60 -16.32 9.89
CA ARG A 223 -10.17 -16.90 11.18
C ARG A 223 -9.19 -16.02 11.95
N ASN A 224 -9.34 -15.99 13.27
CA ASN A 224 -8.42 -15.30 14.19
C ASN A 224 -8.27 -13.81 13.84
N CYS A 225 -9.34 -13.15 13.43
CA CYS A 225 -9.36 -11.71 13.17
C CYS A 225 -9.94 -10.97 14.37
N GLU A 226 -9.42 -9.79 14.64
CA GLU A 226 -9.93 -8.86 15.63
C GLU A 226 -10.51 -7.65 14.89
N ILE A 227 -11.81 -7.40 15.07
CA ILE A 227 -12.53 -6.33 14.39
C ILE A 227 -13.15 -5.43 15.45
N ARG A 228 -12.72 -4.17 15.48
CA ARG A 228 -13.22 -3.13 16.38
C ARG A 228 -13.52 -1.90 15.54
N THR A 229 -14.77 -1.72 15.14
CA THR A 229 -15.17 -0.62 14.25
C THR A 229 -16.41 0.10 14.77
N GLY A 230 -16.74 1.23 14.16
CA GLY A 230 -17.85 2.08 14.59
C GLY A 230 -19.20 1.76 13.95
N ASP A 231 -19.27 0.81 13.00
CA ASP A 231 -20.55 0.32 12.52
C ASP A 231 -21.02 -0.85 13.39
N LYS A 232 -22.29 -0.82 13.81
CA LYS A 232 -22.89 -1.98 14.49
C LYS A 232 -23.05 -3.05 13.41
N LEU A 233 -22.53 -4.25 13.67
CA LEU A 233 -22.83 -5.42 12.85
C LEU A 233 -24.36 -5.49 12.70
N GLY A 234 -24.85 -5.17 11.50
CA GLY A 234 -26.26 -5.24 11.12
C GLY A 234 -26.55 -6.56 10.43
#